data_AF-A0A543KAG5-F1
#
_entry.id   AF-A0A543KAG5-F1
#
_cell.length_a   1.000
_cell.length_b   1.000
_cell.length_c   1.000
_cell.angle_alpha   90.00
_cell.angle_beta   90.00
_cell.angle_gamma   90.00
#
_symmetry.space_group_name_H-M   'P 1'
#
loop_
_entity.id
_entity.type
_entity.pdbx_description
1 polymer ?
#
loop_
_entity_poly.entity_id
_entity_poly.type
_entity_poly.pdbx_seq_one_letter_code
_entity_poly.pdbx_strand_id
1 'polypeptide(L)'
;MTSDALEQLRSALARPAQGSSDFDLNPGVVLPENRVLRPAAVLVGITRGQDGPRLVLTKRASHLRNHPGQIAFPGGRQDEGDADLVATALREANEEIGLPREAVEVLGALPAHETVTGFMVTPILAEITRDFTPRPDPGEVAEIFAAPLAHVTDPTRFRVERRMWRGTWRNYYIVPWGPYYIWGATARILRGLAERAGPCR
;
A
#
# COMPACT_ATOMS: atom_id res chain seq x y z
N MET A 1 2.37 13.61 13.45
CA MET A 1 3.64 13.37 12.74
C MET A 1 4.61 14.54 13.01
N THR A 2 5.89 14.48 12.60
CA THR A 2 6.77 15.68 12.56
C THR A 2 6.38 16.56 11.38
N SER A 3 6.66 17.87 11.44
CA SER A 3 6.34 18.80 10.34
C SER A 3 7.02 18.40 9.04
N ASP A 4 8.30 18.04 9.11
CA ASP A 4 9.12 17.72 7.94
C ASP A 4 8.62 16.49 7.18
N ALA A 5 8.18 15.46 7.91
CA ALA A 5 7.63 14.25 7.29
C ALA A 5 6.28 14.52 6.62
N LEU A 6 5.43 15.35 7.24
CA LEU A 6 4.16 15.76 6.63
C LEU A 6 4.40 16.57 5.35
N GLU A 7 5.36 17.48 5.37
CA GLU A 7 5.74 18.28 4.20
C GLU A 7 6.32 17.40 3.08
N GLN A 8 7.17 16.42 3.42
CA GLN A 8 7.70 15.45 2.47
C GLN A 8 6.58 14.68 1.75
N LEU A 9 5.58 14.20 2.52
CA LEU A 9 4.43 13.47 1.96
C LEU A 9 3.54 14.37 1.10
N ARG A 10 3.28 15.61 1.53
CA ARG A 10 2.53 16.59 0.72
C ARG A 10 3.28 16.96 -0.56
N SER A 11 4.61 17.12 -0.49
CA SER A 11 5.45 17.34 -1.67
C SER A 11 5.40 16.16 -2.63
N ALA A 12 5.43 14.93 -2.10
CA ALA A 12 5.31 13.72 -2.91
C ALA A 12 3.98 13.66 -3.67
N LEU A 13 2.87 14.03 -3.02
CA LEU A 13 1.55 14.13 -3.63
C LEU A 13 1.48 15.19 -4.74
N ALA A 14 2.14 16.33 -4.55
CA ALA A 14 2.15 17.42 -5.52
C ALA A 14 2.94 17.11 -6.81
N ARG A 15 3.85 16.12 -6.78
CA ARG A 15 4.63 15.73 -7.97
C ARG A 15 3.76 14.95 -8.96
N PRO A 16 3.69 15.37 -10.24
CA PRO A 16 3.00 14.60 -11.28
C PRO A 16 3.65 13.23 -11.45
N ALA A 17 2.83 12.18 -11.62
CA ALA A 17 3.29 10.91 -12.16
C ALA A 17 2.12 10.13 -12.75
N GLN A 18 2.47 9.17 -13.60
CA GLN A 18 1.52 8.24 -14.18
C GLN A 18 1.14 7.14 -13.16
N GLY A 19 0.06 6.42 -13.46
CA GLY A 19 -0.28 5.20 -12.75
C GLY A 19 0.83 4.15 -12.90
N SER A 20 0.72 3.07 -12.13
CA SER A 20 1.68 1.96 -12.16
C SER A 20 0.96 0.62 -12.34
N SER A 21 1.72 -0.43 -12.60
CA SER A 21 1.16 -1.76 -12.77
C SER A 21 2.10 -2.87 -12.28
N ASP A 22 1.53 -4.01 -11.90
CA ASP A 22 2.28 -5.28 -11.72
C ASP A 22 3.04 -5.70 -13.01
N PHE A 23 2.72 -5.11 -14.16
CA PHE A 23 3.36 -5.41 -15.45
C PHE A 23 4.52 -4.47 -15.82
N ASP A 24 4.81 -3.43 -15.02
CA ASP A 24 5.84 -2.42 -15.34
C ASP A 24 7.24 -3.02 -15.57
N LEU A 25 7.56 -4.11 -14.86
CA LEU A 25 8.83 -4.85 -15.00
C LEU A 25 8.75 -6.04 -15.95
N ASN A 26 7.60 -6.23 -16.60
CA ASN A 26 7.26 -7.42 -17.39
C ASN A 26 6.55 -7.02 -18.71
N PRO A 27 7.21 -6.26 -19.60
CA PRO A 27 6.57 -5.70 -20.81
C PRO A 27 6.08 -6.76 -21.81
N GLY A 28 6.54 -8.02 -21.69
CA GLY A 28 6.06 -9.14 -22.52
C GLY A 28 4.75 -9.77 -22.04
N VAL A 29 4.14 -9.30 -20.95
CA VAL A 29 2.86 -9.82 -20.47
C VAL A 29 1.73 -9.29 -21.35
N VAL A 30 1.04 -10.20 -22.04
CA VAL A 30 -0.17 -9.89 -22.80
C VAL A 30 -1.38 -10.00 -21.88
N LEU A 31 -2.13 -8.90 -21.76
CA LEU A 31 -3.36 -8.84 -20.99
C LEU A 31 -4.57 -9.15 -21.89
N PRO A 32 -5.65 -9.74 -21.34
CA PRO A 32 -6.89 -9.90 -22.09
C PRO A 32 -7.44 -8.54 -22.55
N GLU A 33 -7.85 -8.43 -23.81
CA GLU A 33 -8.31 -7.16 -24.42
C GLU A 33 -9.54 -6.56 -23.71
N ASN A 34 -10.45 -7.39 -23.19
CA ASN A 34 -11.69 -6.96 -22.54
C ASN A 34 -11.62 -7.05 -21.00
N ARG A 35 -10.44 -6.78 -20.43
CA ARG A 35 -10.26 -6.83 -18.98
C ARG A 35 -10.98 -5.64 -18.33
N VAL A 36 -12.01 -5.95 -17.55
CA VAL A 36 -12.66 -4.97 -16.67
C VAL A 36 -11.89 -4.88 -15.36
N LEU A 37 -11.37 -3.70 -15.04
CA LEU A 37 -10.70 -3.44 -13.76
C LEU A 37 -11.73 -3.02 -12.72
N ARG A 38 -11.67 -3.64 -11.55
CA ARG A 38 -12.54 -3.32 -10.43
C ARG A 38 -11.89 -2.24 -9.56
N PRO A 39 -12.62 -1.19 -9.16
CA PRO A 39 -12.09 -0.19 -8.25
C PRO A 39 -11.78 -0.81 -6.89
N ALA A 40 -10.65 -0.40 -6.32
CA ALA A 40 -10.21 -0.76 -4.99
C ALA A 40 -9.44 0.41 -4.38
N ALA A 41 -9.39 0.48 -3.05
CA ALA A 41 -8.63 1.51 -2.36
C ALA A 41 -7.88 0.91 -1.18
N VAL A 42 -6.68 1.45 -0.94
CA VAL A 42 -5.85 1.05 0.21
C VAL A 42 -5.43 2.28 1.00
N LEU A 43 -5.34 2.13 2.32
CA LEU A 43 -4.86 3.17 3.20
C LEU A 43 -3.34 3.11 3.36
N VAL A 44 -2.64 4.11 2.83
CA VAL A 44 -1.23 4.37 3.14
C VAL A 44 -1.21 5.22 4.42
N GLY A 45 -1.47 4.57 5.56
CA GLY A 45 -1.65 5.21 6.86
C GLY A 45 -0.34 5.42 7.62
N ILE A 46 0.02 6.67 7.87
CA ILE A 46 1.26 7.03 8.58
C ILE A 46 0.93 7.45 10.02
N THR A 47 1.51 6.75 10.99
CA THR A 47 1.37 7.05 12.42
C THR A 47 2.68 7.59 13.00
N ARG A 48 2.60 8.20 14.20
CA ARG A 48 3.78 8.56 14.99
C ARG A 48 4.44 7.29 15.55
N GLY A 49 5.76 7.31 15.70
CA GLY A 49 6.54 6.27 16.35
C GLY A 49 7.67 6.87 17.17
N GLN A 50 8.25 6.08 18.06
CA GLN A 50 9.34 6.52 18.95
C GLN A 50 10.56 7.03 18.18
N ASP A 51 10.92 6.34 17.10
CA ASP A 51 12.07 6.69 16.24
C ASP A 51 11.64 7.42 14.94
N GLY A 52 10.47 8.06 14.97
CA GLY A 52 9.91 8.80 13.82
C GLY A 52 8.66 8.16 13.21
N PRO A 53 8.14 8.73 12.10
CA PRO A 53 6.89 8.29 11.48
C PRO A 53 6.98 6.86 10.95
N ARG A 54 5.88 6.11 11.04
CA ARG A 54 5.81 4.71 10.62
C ARG A 54 4.57 4.45 9.77
N LEU A 55 4.74 3.67 8.72
CA LEU A 55 3.67 3.18 7.86
C LEU A 55 3.03 1.95 8.49
N VAL A 56 1.71 1.96 8.66
CA VAL A 56 0.93 0.79 9.12
C VAL A 56 0.70 -0.17 7.95
N LEU A 57 0.95 -1.46 8.19
CA LEU A 57 0.77 -2.55 7.24
C LEU A 57 0.13 -3.75 7.95
N THR A 58 -0.45 -4.64 7.16
CA THR A 58 -1.04 -5.90 7.62
C THR A 58 -0.31 -7.08 6.99
N LYS A 59 -0.31 -8.20 7.71
CA LYS A 59 -0.01 -9.52 7.15
C LYS A 59 -1.32 -10.27 7.00
N ARG A 60 -1.65 -10.63 5.76
CA ARG A 60 -2.88 -11.39 5.44
C ARG A 60 -2.85 -12.76 6.11
N ALA A 61 -4.00 -13.21 6.61
CA ALA A 61 -4.14 -14.51 7.25
C ALA A 61 -3.82 -15.66 6.28
N SER A 62 -3.18 -16.72 6.79
CA SER A 62 -2.67 -17.83 5.98
C SER A 62 -3.76 -18.69 5.35
N HIS A 63 -4.97 -18.69 5.92
CA HIS A 63 -6.11 -19.48 5.42
C HIS A 63 -6.85 -18.82 4.25
N LEU A 64 -6.50 -17.57 3.90
CA LEU A 64 -7.15 -16.86 2.81
C LEU A 64 -6.83 -17.50 1.45
N ARG A 65 -7.85 -17.60 0.60
CA ARG A 65 -7.71 -18.13 -0.77
C ARG A 65 -6.75 -17.29 -1.62
N ASN A 66 -6.79 -15.97 -1.43
CA ASN A 66 -6.02 -15.03 -2.20
C ASN A 66 -4.92 -14.42 -1.32
N HIS A 67 -3.68 -14.45 -1.83
CA HIS A 67 -2.53 -13.79 -1.23
C HIS A 67 -2.25 -14.17 0.25
N PRO A 68 -2.31 -15.47 0.63
CA PRO A 68 -2.10 -15.89 2.02
C PRO A 68 -0.70 -15.47 2.51
N GLY A 69 -0.64 -14.88 3.71
CA GLY A 69 0.61 -14.46 4.35
C GLY A 69 1.32 -13.26 3.71
N GLN A 70 0.74 -12.65 2.66
CA GLN A 70 1.35 -11.49 2.01
C GLN A 70 1.19 -10.22 2.85
N ILE A 71 2.13 -9.30 2.67
CA ILE A 71 2.10 -7.98 3.30
C ILE A 71 1.30 -7.03 2.43
N ALA A 72 0.33 -6.36 3.02
CA ALA A 72 -0.55 -5.42 2.35
C ALA A 72 -0.73 -4.15 3.18
N PHE A 73 -1.18 -3.10 2.51
CA PHE A 73 -1.87 -2.01 3.19
C PHE A 73 -3.24 -2.48 3.65
N PRO A 74 -3.83 -1.89 4.70
CA PRO A 74 -5.25 -2.03 4.95
C PRO A 74 -6.04 -1.57 3.73
N GLY A 75 -7.02 -2.35 3.26
CA GLY A 75 -7.79 -1.97 2.08
C GLY A 75 -8.37 -3.12 1.28
N GLY A 76 -9.27 -2.76 0.37
CA GLY A 76 -10.08 -3.72 -0.35
C GLY A 76 -10.80 -3.13 -1.55
N ARG A 77 -11.78 -3.88 -2.03
CA ARG A 77 -12.60 -3.51 -3.19
C ARG A 77 -13.57 -2.41 -2.78
N GLN A 78 -13.87 -1.48 -3.69
CA GLN A 78 -14.99 -0.56 -3.48
C GLN A 78 -16.31 -1.33 -3.51
N ASP A 79 -17.12 -1.13 -2.46
CA ASP A 79 -18.47 -1.67 -2.39
C ASP A 79 -19.50 -0.63 -2.85
N GLU A 80 -20.70 -1.07 -3.25
CA GLU A 80 -21.75 -0.20 -3.82
C GLU A 80 -22.19 0.94 -2.88
N GLY A 81 -22.03 0.75 -1.57
CA GLY A 81 -22.35 1.76 -0.55
C GLY A 81 -21.24 2.79 -0.29
N ASP A 82 -20.04 2.59 -0.84
CA ASP A 82 -18.93 3.52 -0.64
C ASP A 82 -19.12 4.78 -1.51
N ALA A 83 -19.21 5.94 -0.87
CA ALA A 83 -19.41 7.22 -1.57
C ALA A 83 -18.25 7.55 -2.54
N ASP A 84 -17.03 7.16 -2.18
CA ASP A 84 -15.81 7.32 -2.98
C ASP A 84 -14.71 6.35 -2.50
N LEU A 85 -13.55 6.38 -3.16
CA LEU A 85 -12.41 5.52 -2.82
C LEU A 85 -11.76 5.89 -1.47
N VAL A 86 -11.97 7.11 -0.97
CA VAL A 86 -11.53 7.48 0.38
C VAL A 86 -12.40 6.76 1.41
N ALA A 87 -13.72 6.73 1.20
CA ALA A 87 -14.66 5.99 2.04
C ALA A 87 -14.32 4.49 2.04
N THR A 88 -14.01 3.89 0.89
CA THR A 88 -13.54 2.50 0.80
C THR A 88 -12.29 2.27 1.67
N ALA A 89 -11.22 3.05 1.49
CA ALA A 89 -9.99 2.84 2.25
C ALA A 89 -10.19 2.98 3.77
N LEU A 90 -11.04 3.92 4.19
CA LEU A 90 -11.34 4.14 5.60
C LEU A 90 -12.25 3.05 6.20
N ARG A 91 -13.23 2.55 5.44
CA ARG A 91 -14.08 1.42 5.84
C ARG A 91 -13.23 0.17 6.04
N GLU A 92 -12.44 -0.20 5.03
CA GLU A 92 -11.58 -1.38 5.05
C GLU A 92 -10.55 -1.29 6.18
N ALA A 93 -9.92 -0.13 6.40
CA ALA A 93 -9.01 0.04 7.54
C ALA A 93 -9.73 -0.06 8.89
N ASN A 94 -11.00 0.34 8.99
CA ASN A 94 -11.78 0.12 10.21
C ASN A 94 -12.07 -1.37 10.43
N GLU A 95 -12.50 -2.08 9.39
CA GLU A 95 -12.84 -3.50 9.41
C GLU A 95 -11.61 -4.37 9.74
N GLU A 96 -10.51 -4.18 9.01
CA GLU A 96 -9.32 -5.03 9.08
C GLU A 96 -8.45 -4.77 10.32
N ILE A 97 -8.31 -3.51 10.75
CA ILE A 97 -7.38 -3.12 11.82
C ILE A 97 -8.01 -2.32 12.97
N GLY A 98 -9.32 -2.06 12.93
CA GLY A 98 -10.03 -1.31 13.97
C GLY A 98 -9.72 0.19 13.98
N LEU A 99 -9.20 0.77 12.88
CA LEU A 99 -8.83 2.18 12.81
C LEU A 99 -10.08 3.08 12.75
N PRO A 100 -10.34 3.96 13.74
CA PRO A 100 -11.48 4.86 13.70
C PRO A 100 -11.30 5.95 12.65
N ARG A 101 -12.37 6.29 11.92
CA ARG A 101 -12.34 7.30 10.84
C ARG A 101 -11.86 8.66 11.33
N GLU A 102 -12.30 9.05 12.52
CA GLU A 102 -11.96 10.33 13.18
C GLU A 102 -10.51 10.41 13.67
N ALA A 103 -9.76 9.30 13.65
CA ALA A 103 -8.34 9.29 13.91
C ALA A 103 -7.50 9.56 12.64
N VAL A 104 -8.12 9.72 11.48
CA VAL A 104 -7.43 9.81 10.19
C VAL A 104 -7.65 11.17 9.53
N GLU A 105 -6.54 11.84 9.17
CA GLU A 105 -6.54 13.01 8.28
C GLU A 105 -6.02 12.58 6.90
N VAL A 106 -6.88 12.67 5.88
CA VAL A 106 -6.50 12.33 4.50
C VAL A 106 -5.68 13.46 3.90
N LEU A 107 -4.50 13.12 3.39
CA LEU A 107 -3.59 14.07 2.74
C LEU A 107 -3.84 14.16 1.22
N GLY A 108 -4.22 13.04 0.61
CA GLY A 108 -4.53 12.96 -0.82
C GLY A 108 -4.42 11.53 -1.35
N ALA A 109 -4.62 11.36 -2.66
CA ALA A 109 -4.47 10.08 -3.34
C ALA A 109 -3.17 10.04 -4.17
N LEU A 110 -2.46 8.91 -4.10
CA LEU A 110 -1.37 8.60 -5.03
C LEU A 110 -1.95 8.08 -6.36
N PRO A 111 -1.18 8.10 -7.47
CA PRO A 111 -1.62 7.50 -8.72
C PRO A 111 -2.02 6.04 -8.55
N ALA A 112 -3.05 5.64 -9.28
CA ALA A 112 -3.61 4.31 -9.18
C ALA A 112 -2.62 3.23 -9.68
N HIS A 113 -2.82 2.02 -9.18
CA HIS A 113 -2.01 0.85 -9.47
C HIS A 113 -2.87 -0.30 -9.99
N GLU A 114 -2.57 -0.79 -11.19
CA GLU A 114 -3.23 -1.96 -11.78
C GLU A 114 -2.59 -3.25 -11.28
N THR A 115 -3.38 -4.12 -10.65
CA THR A 115 -2.90 -5.41 -10.15
C THR A 115 -3.09 -6.53 -11.17
N VAL A 116 -2.33 -7.62 -11.01
CA VAL A 116 -2.53 -8.88 -11.75
C VAL A 116 -3.88 -9.54 -11.48
N THR A 117 -4.55 -9.20 -10.37
CA THR A 117 -5.87 -9.73 -9.97
C THR A 117 -7.07 -8.91 -10.48
N GLY A 118 -6.81 -7.87 -11.27
CA GLY A 118 -7.85 -7.12 -11.98
C GLY A 118 -8.47 -6.03 -11.13
N PHE A 119 -7.67 -5.43 -10.24
CA PHE A 119 -8.06 -4.26 -9.49
C PHE A 119 -7.30 -3.04 -10.00
N MET A 120 -7.99 -1.90 -10.03
CA MET A 120 -7.38 -0.58 -10.09
C MET A 120 -7.36 -0.02 -8.67
N VAL A 121 -6.22 -0.14 -8.00
CA VAL A 121 -6.04 0.23 -6.61
C VAL A 121 -5.63 1.69 -6.49
N THR A 122 -6.40 2.50 -5.79
CA THR A 122 -6.04 3.88 -5.46
C THR A 122 -5.47 3.94 -4.03
N PRO A 123 -4.18 4.28 -3.86
CA PRO A 123 -3.59 4.43 -2.52
C PRO A 123 -3.95 5.79 -1.93
N ILE A 124 -4.66 5.79 -0.81
CA ILE A 124 -5.06 6.98 -0.07
C ILE A 124 -4.00 7.24 1.01
N LEU A 125 -3.24 8.33 0.84
CA LEU A 125 -2.21 8.74 1.79
C LEU A 125 -2.84 9.54 2.92
N ALA A 126 -2.61 9.11 4.15
CA ALA A 126 -3.25 9.70 5.32
C ALA A 126 -2.34 9.71 6.55
N GLU A 127 -2.54 10.71 7.41
CA GLU A 127 -1.98 10.75 8.76
C GLU A 127 -2.96 10.13 9.75
N ILE A 128 -2.47 9.23 10.58
CA ILE A 128 -3.16 8.74 11.77
C ILE A 128 -2.81 9.69 12.91
N THR A 129 -3.74 10.59 13.23
CA THR A 129 -3.53 11.75 14.11
C THR A 129 -3.68 11.42 15.59
N ARG A 130 -4.32 10.28 15.91
CA ARG A 130 -4.60 9.81 17.27
C ARG A 130 -4.11 8.38 17.44
N ASP A 131 -3.63 8.07 18.64
CA ASP A 131 -3.34 6.69 19.00
C ASP A 131 -4.64 5.88 19.00
N PHE A 132 -4.54 4.63 18.54
CA PHE A 132 -5.62 3.66 18.61
C PHE A 132 -5.02 2.31 19.00
N THR A 133 -5.83 1.44 19.59
CA THR A 133 -5.44 0.05 19.84
C THR A 133 -5.76 -0.77 18.58
N PRO A 134 -4.77 -1.27 17.84
CA PRO A 134 -5.02 -2.06 16.66
C PRO A 134 -5.75 -3.35 17.01
N ARG A 135 -6.77 -3.67 16.23
CA ARG A 135 -7.58 -4.87 16.38
C ARG A 135 -7.64 -5.61 15.05
N PRO A 136 -6.85 -6.67 14.86
CA PRO A 136 -6.90 -7.43 13.62
C PRO A 136 -8.24 -8.15 13.50
N ASP A 137 -8.85 -8.11 12.32
CA ASP A 137 -9.89 -9.07 11.97
C ASP A 137 -9.25 -10.46 11.81
N PRO A 138 -9.55 -11.45 12.67
CA PRO A 138 -8.96 -12.78 12.55
C PRO A 138 -9.35 -13.51 11.26
N GLY A 139 -10.42 -13.07 10.58
CA GLY A 139 -10.83 -13.59 9.28
C GLY A 139 -9.84 -13.24 8.16
N GLU A 140 -9.17 -12.09 8.27
CA GLU A 140 -8.41 -11.49 7.16
C GLU A 140 -6.95 -11.14 7.51
N VAL A 141 -6.70 -10.73 8.75
CA VAL A 141 -5.43 -10.17 9.22
C VAL A 141 -4.85 -11.06 10.31
N ALA A 142 -3.68 -11.65 10.04
CA ALA A 142 -2.91 -12.39 11.04
C ALA A 142 -2.08 -11.47 11.94
N GLU A 143 -1.65 -10.31 11.42
CA GLU A 143 -0.73 -9.42 12.12
C GLU A 143 -0.87 -8.00 11.62
N ILE A 144 -0.80 -7.03 12.53
CA ILE A 144 -0.69 -5.60 12.23
C ILE A 144 0.68 -5.16 12.72
N PHE A 145 1.43 -4.50 11.85
CA PHE A 145 2.75 -3.97 12.21
C PHE A 145 2.96 -2.62 11.54
N ALA A 146 4.06 -1.96 11.90
CA ALA A 146 4.47 -0.75 11.23
C ALA A 146 5.94 -0.80 10.83
N ALA A 147 6.24 -0.24 9.65
CA ALA A 147 7.59 -0.08 9.12
C ALA A 147 7.99 1.41 9.19
N PRO A 148 9.26 1.76 9.47
CA PRO A 148 9.70 3.15 9.45
C PRO A 148 9.41 3.80 8.09
N LEU A 149 8.82 5.00 8.09
CA LEU A 149 8.52 5.73 6.85
C LEU A 149 9.81 5.91 6.02
N ALA A 150 10.89 6.33 6.67
CA ALA A 150 12.20 6.52 6.04
C ALA A 150 12.73 5.25 5.33
N HIS A 151 12.36 4.06 5.77
CA HIS A 151 12.75 2.82 5.10
C HIS A 151 11.99 2.62 3.79
N VAL A 152 10.68 2.87 3.80
CA VAL A 152 9.80 2.65 2.64
C VAL A 152 9.77 3.83 1.66
N THR A 153 10.33 4.98 2.04
CA THR A 153 10.53 6.14 1.16
C THR A 153 11.95 6.27 0.62
N ASP A 154 12.88 5.39 0.97
CA ASP A 154 14.25 5.35 0.44
C ASP A 154 14.32 4.45 -0.81
N PRO A 155 14.48 4.99 -2.02
CA PRO A 155 14.53 4.20 -3.24
C PRO A 155 15.67 3.18 -3.26
N THR A 156 16.75 3.37 -2.48
CA THR A 156 17.89 2.44 -2.45
C THR A 156 17.59 1.15 -1.69
N ARG A 157 16.51 1.12 -0.89
CA ARG A 157 16.05 -0.06 -0.15
C ARG A 157 15.30 -1.06 -1.02
N PHE A 158 14.82 -0.64 -2.19
CA PHE A 158 14.06 -1.48 -3.09
C PHE A 158 14.98 -2.32 -3.98
N ARG A 159 14.58 -3.56 -4.24
CA ARG A 159 15.27 -4.46 -5.16
C ARG A 159 14.27 -5.08 -6.12
N VAL A 160 14.75 -5.47 -7.29
CA VAL A 160 13.98 -6.29 -8.22
C VAL A 160 14.38 -7.75 -7.98
N GLU A 161 13.40 -8.58 -7.70
CA GLU A 161 13.55 -10.04 -7.69
C GLU A 161 12.73 -10.65 -8.82
N ARG A 162 12.99 -11.93 -9.11
CA ARG A 162 12.30 -12.68 -10.15
C ARG A 162 11.87 -14.05 -9.66
N ARG A 163 10.70 -14.51 -10.12
CA ARG A 163 10.23 -15.89 -9.93
C ARG A 163 9.71 -16.48 -11.23
N MET A 164 9.86 -17.79 -11.37
CA MET A 164 9.25 -18.54 -12.46
C MET A 164 7.76 -18.69 -12.19
N TRP A 165 6.91 -18.25 -13.11
CA TRP A 165 5.46 -18.36 -13.02
C TRP A 165 4.88 -18.74 -14.39
N ARG A 166 4.17 -19.88 -14.44
CA ARG A 166 3.60 -20.46 -15.68
C ARG A 166 4.59 -20.50 -16.86
N GLY A 167 5.84 -20.87 -16.58
CA GLY A 167 6.89 -21.01 -17.60
C GLY A 167 7.54 -19.70 -18.04
N THR A 168 7.20 -18.56 -17.42
CA THR A 168 7.83 -17.26 -17.70
C THR A 168 8.43 -16.68 -16.43
N TRP A 169 9.62 -16.06 -16.53
CA TRP A 169 10.18 -15.26 -15.45
C TRP A 169 9.36 -13.99 -15.26
N ARG A 170 8.90 -13.75 -14.04
CA ARG A 170 8.24 -12.51 -13.64
C ARG A 170 9.10 -11.76 -12.65
N ASN A 171 9.40 -10.52 -12.99
CA ASN A 171 10.10 -9.57 -12.14
C ASN A 171 9.11 -8.81 -11.27
N TYR A 172 9.49 -8.49 -10.04
CA TYR A 172 8.68 -7.70 -9.12
C TYR A 172 9.59 -6.95 -8.14
N TYR A 173 9.09 -5.83 -7.61
CA TYR A 173 9.79 -5.10 -6.56
C TYR A 173 9.63 -5.77 -5.20
N ILE A 174 10.66 -5.62 -4.37
CA ILE A 174 10.65 -5.92 -2.94
C ILE A 174 11.23 -4.75 -2.14
N VAL A 175 10.77 -4.61 -0.90
CA VAL A 175 11.33 -3.69 0.12
C VAL A 175 11.25 -4.38 1.50
N PRO A 176 12.14 -5.35 1.78
CA PRO A 176 12.03 -6.18 2.97
C PRO A 176 12.35 -5.40 4.25
N TRP A 177 11.57 -5.62 5.30
CA TRP A 177 11.75 -5.00 6.60
C TRP A 177 11.63 -6.04 7.72
N GLY A 178 12.69 -6.26 8.50
CA GLY A 178 12.69 -7.28 9.56
C GLY A 178 12.29 -8.66 9.03
N PRO A 179 11.29 -9.34 9.61
CA PRO A 179 10.80 -10.63 9.12
C PRO A 179 9.83 -10.50 7.92
N TYR A 180 9.47 -9.28 7.52
CA TYR A 180 8.43 -9.04 6.53
C TYR A 180 9.01 -8.89 5.13
N TYR A 181 8.61 -9.81 4.25
CA TYR A 181 8.89 -9.74 2.83
C TYR A 181 7.78 -8.91 2.15
N ILE A 182 8.02 -7.61 1.99
CA ILE A 182 7.09 -6.68 1.32
C ILE A 182 7.40 -6.72 -0.18
N TRP A 183 6.43 -7.12 -1.00
CA TRP A 183 6.65 -7.40 -2.43
C TRP A 183 5.41 -7.13 -3.28
N GLY A 184 5.55 -7.24 -4.61
CA GLY A 184 4.44 -7.13 -5.56
C GLY A 184 3.80 -5.74 -5.56
N ALA A 185 2.47 -5.68 -5.68
CA ALA A 185 1.69 -4.44 -5.70
C ALA A 185 2.01 -3.50 -4.53
N THR A 186 2.10 -4.02 -3.30
CA THR A 186 2.46 -3.23 -2.10
C THR A 186 3.81 -2.56 -2.29
N ALA A 187 4.85 -3.32 -2.65
CA ALA A 187 6.18 -2.76 -2.89
C ALA A 187 6.22 -1.82 -4.09
N ARG A 188 5.43 -2.07 -5.15
CA ARG A 188 5.38 -1.20 -6.33
C ARG A 188 4.74 0.15 -6.04
N ILE A 189 3.68 0.18 -5.24
CA ILE A 189 3.05 1.41 -4.73
C ILE A 189 4.05 2.18 -3.87
N LEU A 190 4.71 1.51 -2.91
CA LEU A 190 5.74 2.14 -2.07
C LEU A 190 6.91 2.68 -2.88
N ARG A 191 7.32 1.96 -3.94
CA ARG A 191 8.38 2.42 -4.84
C ARG A 191 8.00 3.75 -5.50
N GLY A 192 6.75 3.87 -5.96
CA GLY A 192 6.24 5.12 -6.53
C GLY A 192 6.19 6.26 -5.52
N LEU A 193 5.87 5.97 -4.24
CA LEU A 193 5.97 6.96 -3.17
C LEU A 193 7.42 7.37 -2.91
N ALA A 194 8.37 6.43 -2.84
CA ALA A 194 9.78 6.68 -2.60
C ALA A 194 10.41 7.58 -3.69
N GLU A 195 10.08 7.33 -4.96
CA GLU A 195 10.54 8.14 -6.10
C GLU A 195 10.04 9.60 -6.02
N ARG A 196 8.88 9.82 -5.39
CA ARG A 196 8.29 11.15 -5.21
C ARG A 196 8.75 11.87 -3.95
N ALA A 197 8.90 11.15 -2.85
CA ALA A 197 9.28 11.74 -1.57
C ALA A 197 10.69 12.36 -1.64
N GLY A 198 11.56 11.81 -2.49
CA GLY A 198 12.97 12.21 -2.55
C GLY A 198 13.72 11.84 -1.25
N PRO A 199 15.04 12.01 -1.21
CA PRO A 199 15.79 11.80 0.03
C PRO A 199 15.31 12.80 1.10
N CYS A 200 15.14 12.33 2.34
CA CYS A 200 15.11 13.23 3.50
C CYS A 200 16.38 14.07 3.46
N ARG A 201 16.25 15.40 3.46
CA ARG A 201 17.39 16.30 3.60
C ARG A 201 17.84 16.36 5.05
#